data_AF-A0A836RYU4-F1
#
_entry.id   AF-A0A836RYU4-F1
#
_cell.length_a   1.000
_cell.length_b   1.000
_cell.length_c   1.000
_cell.angle_alpha   90.00
_cell.angle_beta   90.00
_cell.angle_gamma   90.00
#
_symmetry.space_group_name_H-M   'P 1'
#
loop_
_entity.id
_entity.type
_entity.pdbx_description
1 polymer ?
#
loop_
_entity_poly.entity_id
_entity_poly.type
_entity_poly.pdbx_seq_one_letter_code
_entity_poly.pdbx_strand_id
1 'polypeptide(L)'
;MVDVPRYWYNITADLPVPLPPLLDPLGDGDSRIALLVRILPSRLIDEEYTLSRLIPIPGRVREVYRRAGRPTPLVRAEGLEKAIGVHGRVRIYYKYEGILPTGSHKLNTAVPQVYYALLDGAEEVATETGAGQWGLAVSMAAAMLGLRATVFMTRSSYEKKKPRRIAMQVLGATVYPSPSTVTEAGRRALRERPGHPGSLGLAITEAIEYVLENPRRRYVAGSVLESVVTHQTVIGQELLQQLPEEPDYMIACVGGGSNMAG
;
A
#
# COMPACT_ATOMS: atom_id res chain seq x y z
N MET A 1 25.62 10.70 2.02
CA MET A 1 24.40 10.07 2.60
C MET A 1 23.39 9.94 1.48
N VAL A 2 22.77 8.77 1.33
CA VAL A 2 21.63 8.57 0.42
C VAL A 2 20.47 9.43 0.94
N ASP A 3 19.81 10.18 0.06
CA ASP A 3 18.59 10.94 0.38
C ASP A 3 17.37 10.24 -0.26
N VAL A 4 16.19 10.56 0.22
CA VAL A 4 14.93 10.14 -0.40
C VAL A 4 14.91 10.63 -1.86
N PRO A 5 14.65 9.75 -2.85
CA PRO A 5 14.54 10.10 -4.27
C PRO A 5 13.66 11.32 -4.54
N ARG A 6 13.93 12.01 -5.67
CA ARG A 6 13.14 13.16 -6.13
C ARG A 6 11.98 12.76 -7.03
N TYR A 7 12.06 11.59 -7.64
CA TYR A 7 11.07 11.05 -8.56
C TYR A 7 10.83 9.59 -8.19
N TRP A 8 9.60 9.12 -8.34
CA TRP A 8 9.35 7.70 -8.54
C TRP A 8 9.66 7.34 -10.00
N TYR A 9 10.01 6.07 -10.20
CA TYR A 9 10.18 5.50 -11.53
C TYR A 9 8.89 4.76 -11.93
N ASN A 10 8.41 5.01 -13.15
CA ASN A 10 7.31 4.26 -13.73
C ASN A 10 7.86 3.24 -14.72
N ILE A 11 7.81 1.96 -14.35
CA ILE A 11 8.29 0.86 -15.19
C ILE A 11 7.41 0.66 -16.44
N THR A 12 6.14 1.08 -16.43
CA THR A 12 5.24 0.85 -17.58
C THR A 12 5.65 1.63 -18.82
N ALA A 13 6.42 2.71 -18.65
CA ALA A 13 7.05 3.45 -19.74
C ALA A 13 8.14 2.66 -20.49
N ASP A 14 8.69 1.61 -19.87
CA ASP A 14 9.83 0.82 -20.39
C ASP A 14 9.52 -0.67 -20.55
N LEU A 15 8.26 -1.09 -20.38
CA LEU A 15 7.87 -2.47 -20.60
C LEU A 15 8.07 -2.88 -22.07
N PRO A 16 8.48 -4.14 -22.34
CA PRO A 16 8.70 -4.62 -23.72
C PRO A 16 7.41 -4.69 -24.52
N VAL A 17 6.27 -4.79 -23.85
CA VAL A 17 4.93 -4.74 -24.42
C VAL A 17 4.05 -3.81 -23.58
N PRO A 18 3.11 -3.06 -24.19
CA PRO A 18 2.17 -2.25 -23.45
C PRO A 18 1.37 -3.09 -22.46
N LEU A 19 1.10 -2.54 -21.27
CA LEU A 19 0.22 -3.20 -20.30
C LEU A 19 -1.22 -3.21 -20.86
N PRO A 20 -1.96 -4.33 -20.72
CA PRO A 20 -3.37 -4.34 -21.06
C PRO A 20 -4.15 -3.29 -20.25
N PRO A 21 -5.06 -2.53 -20.89
CA PRO A 21 -5.81 -1.49 -20.19
C PRO A 21 -6.81 -2.09 -19.19
N LEU A 22 -7.28 -1.25 -18.25
CA LEU A 22 -8.43 -1.59 -17.41
C LEU A 22 -9.65 -1.89 -18.28
N LEU A 23 -10.41 -2.91 -17.89
CA LEU A 23 -11.60 -3.37 -18.59
C LEU A 23 -12.81 -3.32 -17.67
N ASP A 24 -13.93 -2.82 -18.19
CA ASP A 24 -15.22 -3.06 -17.57
C ASP A 24 -15.65 -4.52 -17.81
N PRO A 25 -16.39 -5.14 -16.86
CA PRO A 25 -16.97 -6.46 -17.06
C PRO A 25 -17.85 -6.48 -18.32
N LEU A 26 -17.84 -7.60 -19.04
CA LEU A 26 -18.69 -7.78 -20.22
C LEU A 26 -20.19 -7.81 -19.81
N GLY A 27 -21.02 -6.96 -20.42
CA GLY A 27 -22.47 -6.87 -20.21
C GLY A 27 -22.97 -5.47 -19.85
N ASP A 28 -24.27 -5.30 -19.64
CA ASP A 28 -24.94 -4.00 -19.37
C ASP A 28 -24.80 -3.53 -17.91
N GLY A 29 -23.65 -3.77 -17.29
CA GLY A 29 -23.37 -3.38 -15.90
C GLY A 29 -22.84 -1.96 -15.77
N ASP A 30 -22.89 -1.41 -14.55
CA ASP A 30 -22.24 -0.15 -14.22
C ASP A 30 -20.72 -0.22 -14.47
N SER A 31 -20.17 0.84 -15.08
CA SER A 31 -18.73 0.96 -15.30
C SER A 31 -17.95 0.95 -13.98
N ARG A 32 -17.02 0.01 -13.87
CA ARG A 32 -16.05 -0.10 -12.76
C ARG A 32 -14.93 0.91 -12.90
N ILE A 33 -14.57 1.27 -14.13
CA ILE A 33 -13.61 2.36 -14.38
C ILE A 33 -14.19 3.68 -13.85
N ALA A 34 -15.45 4.00 -14.17
CA ALA A 34 -16.11 5.20 -13.64
C ALA A 34 -16.22 5.18 -12.12
N LEU A 35 -16.45 4.00 -11.53
CA LEU A 35 -16.44 3.83 -10.08
C LEU A 35 -15.07 4.15 -9.45
N LEU A 36 -13.97 3.69 -10.06
CA LEU A 36 -12.61 3.98 -9.58
C LEU A 36 -12.34 5.49 -9.54
N VAL A 37 -12.73 6.22 -10.58
CA VAL A 37 -12.60 7.69 -10.64
C VAL A 37 -13.34 8.38 -9.50
N ARG A 38 -14.47 7.82 -9.06
CA ARG A 38 -15.27 8.39 -7.96
C ARG A 38 -14.67 8.12 -6.57
N ILE A 39 -14.02 6.98 -6.37
CA ILE A 39 -13.59 6.54 -5.04
C ILE A 39 -12.12 6.82 -4.73
N LEU A 40 -11.25 6.81 -5.74
CA LEU A 40 -9.81 7.01 -5.56
C LEU A 40 -9.44 8.51 -5.52
N PRO A 41 -8.30 8.86 -4.92
CA PRO A 41 -7.73 10.19 -5.08
C PRO A 41 -7.46 10.50 -6.56
N SER A 42 -7.77 11.72 -7.00
CA SER A 42 -7.70 12.16 -8.41
C SER A 42 -6.31 11.94 -9.02
N ARG A 43 -5.25 12.29 -8.28
CA ARG A 43 -3.86 12.08 -8.71
C ARG A 43 -3.48 10.62 -8.89
N LEU A 44 -4.12 9.71 -8.16
CA LEU A 44 -3.88 8.29 -8.34
C LEU A 44 -4.39 7.84 -9.72
N ILE A 45 -5.54 8.36 -10.15
CA ILE A 45 -6.07 8.11 -11.49
C ILE A 45 -5.12 8.64 -12.55
N ASP A 46 -4.62 9.88 -12.41
CA ASP A 46 -3.63 10.44 -13.35
C ASP A 46 -2.40 9.53 -13.48
N GLU A 47 -1.92 8.98 -12.36
CA GLU A 47 -0.76 8.08 -12.32
C GLU A 47 -1.03 6.70 -12.93
N GLU A 48 -2.26 6.18 -12.93
CA GLU A 48 -2.59 4.91 -13.62
C GLU A 48 -2.54 5.05 -15.15
N TYR A 49 -2.61 6.26 -15.70
CA TYR A 49 -2.65 6.48 -17.15
C TYR A 49 -1.43 7.25 -17.68
N THR A 50 -0.47 7.59 -16.83
CA THR A 50 0.70 8.36 -17.25
C THR A 50 1.74 7.49 -17.95
N LEU A 51 2.25 7.98 -19.08
CA LEU A 51 3.40 7.38 -19.78
C LEU A 51 4.73 8.00 -19.35
N SER A 52 4.71 8.88 -18.34
CA SER A 52 5.93 9.55 -17.86
C SER A 52 6.81 8.55 -17.11
N ARG A 53 8.04 8.35 -17.60
CA ARG A 53 9.04 7.48 -16.96
C ARG A 53 9.39 7.92 -15.53
N LEU A 54 9.39 9.23 -15.26
CA LEU A 54 9.73 9.80 -13.96
C LEU A 54 8.57 10.65 -13.45
N ILE A 55 8.07 10.32 -12.26
CA ILE A 55 6.96 11.01 -11.62
C ILE A 55 7.50 11.78 -10.40
N PRO A 56 7.42 13.11 -10.36
CA PRO A 56 7.95 13.88 -9.24
C PRO A 56 7.31 13.50 -7.91
N ILE A 57 8.12 13.22 -6.89
CA ILE A 57 7.61 12.97 -5.53
C ILE A 57 7.29 14.33 -4.89
N PRO A 58 6.04 14.59 -4.46
CA PRO A 58 5.68 15.84 -3.82
C PRO A 58 6.58 16.14 -2.61
N GLY A 59 6.96 17.41 -2.42
CA GLY A 59 7.86 17.81 -1.33
C GLY A 59 7.39 17.34 0.04
N ARG A 60 6.08 17.44 0.31
CA ARG A 60 5.45 16.96 1.56
C ARG A 60 5.52 15.44 1.71
N VAL A 61 5.39 14.68 0.62
CA VAL A 61 5.53 13.21 0.65
C VAL A 61 6.98 12.83 0.99
N ARG A 62 7.97 13.49 0.37
CA ARG A 62 9.39 13.27 0.70
C ARG A 62 9.72 13.60 2.16
N GLU A 63 9.14 14.67 2.70
CA GLU A 63 9.27 15.01 4.11
C GLU A 63 8.71 13.91 5.02
N VAL A 64 7.50 13.42 4.73
CA VAL A 64 6.89 12.33 5.49
C VAL A 64 7.72 11.04 5.38
N TYR A 65 8.27 10.71 4.21
CA TYR A 65 9.19 9.57 4.06
C TYR A 65 10.42 9.70 4.96
N ARG A 66 11.07 10.88 5.02
CA ARG A 66 12.21 11.10 5.93
C ARG A 66 11.81 10.94 7.39
N ARG A 67 10.68 11.53 7.80
CA ARG A 67 10.15 11.39 9.16
C ARG A 67 9.79 9.95 9.51
N ALA A 68 9.39 9.15 8.53
CA ALA A 68 9.10 7.73 8.69
C ALA A 68 10.36 6.83 8.69
N GLY A 69 11.55 7.38 8.45
CA GLY A 69 12.81 6.64 8.52
C GLY A 69 13.40 6.21 7.17
N ARG A 70 12.97 6.79 6.05
CA ARG A 70 13.68 6.63 4.77
C ARG A 70 14.91 7.55 4.66
N PRO A 71 15.97 7.17 3.94
CA PRO A 71 16.17 5.86 3.27
C PRO A 71 16.32 4.68 4.22
N THR A 72 15.77 3.53 3.83
CA THR A 72 15.92 2.29 4.62
C THR A 72 17.31 1.69 4.42
N PRO A 73 17.87 0.95 5.39
CA PRO A 73 19.24 0.47 5.28
C PRO A 73 19.35 -0.72 4.32
N LEU A 74 20.47 -0.79 3.60
CA LEU A 74 20.97 -2.01 2.98
C LEU A 74 21.92 -2.69 3.97
N VAL A 75 21.60 -3.90 4.40
CA VAL A 75 22.35 -4.60 5.45
C VAL A 75 23.01 -5.85 4.87
N ARG A 76 24.30 -6.04 5.17
CA ARG A 76 25.01 -7.28 4.84
C ARG A 76 24.70 -8.36 5.87
N ALA A 77 24.27 -9.53 5.41
CA ALA A 77 23.88 -10.65 6.24
C ALA A 77 25.06 -11.61 6.52
N GLU A 78 26.19 -11.10 7.03
CA GLU A 78 27.39 -11.93 7.27
C GLU A 78 27.13 -13.13 8.20
N GLY A 79 26.23 -12.98 9.18
CA GLY A 79 25.81 -14.07 10.05
C GLY A 79 25.13 -15.21 9.27
N LEU A 80 24.27 -14.88 8.30
CA LEU A 80 23.65 -15.86 7.41
C LEU A 80 24.68 -16.48 6.47
N GLU A 81 25.55 -15.66 5.86
CA GLU A 81 26.64 -16.13 5.00
C GLU A 81 27.49 -17.20 5.72
N LYS A 82 27.84 -16.97 6.99
CA LYS A 82 28.60 -17.92 7.83
C LYS A 82 27.79 -19.16 8.16
N ALA A 83 26.52 -19.01 8.54
CA ALA A 83 25.65 -20.11 8.94
C ALA A 83 25.41 -21.14 7.81
N ILE A 84 25.38 -20.68 6.55
CA ILE A 84 25.22 -21.58 5.38
C ILE A 84 26.56 -21.90 4.68
N GLY A 85 27.69 -21.48 5.26
CA GLY A 85 29.03 -21.82 4.79
C GLY A 85 29.49 -21.11 3.51
N VAL A 86 28.84 -20.02 3.08
CA VAL A 86 29.17 -19.31 1.83
C VAL A 86 29.96 -18.02 2.03
N HIS A 87 30.28 -17.66 3.28
CA HIS A 87 31.04 -16.45 3.60
C HIS A 87 32.37 -16.37 2.84
N GLY A 88 32.66 -15.20 2.28
CA GLY A 88 33.83 -14.97 1.42
C GLY A 88 33.67 -15.43 -0.03
N ARG A 89 32.61 -16.18 -0.37
CA ARG A 89 32.28 -16.62 -1.74
C ARG A 89 31.02 -15.95 -2.28
N VAL A 90 30.01 -15.77 -1.42
CA VAL A 90 28.75 -15.09 -1.74
C VAL A 90 28.51 -13.99 -0.72
N ARG A 91 28.19 -12.78 -1.20
CA ARG A 91 27.78 -11.66 -0.36
C ARG A 91 26.26 -11.55 -0.40
N ILE A 92 25.63 -11.59 0.78
CA ILE A 92 24.16 -11.52 0.89
C ILE A 92 23.81 -10.17 1.51
N TYR A 93 23.02 -9.38 0.79
CA TYR A 93 22.47 -8.12 1.28
C TYR A 93 20.94 -8.19 1.33
N TYR A 94 20.34 -7.44 2.25
CA TYR A 94 18.90 -7.25 2.27
C TYR A 94 18.56 -5.77 2.49
N LYS A 95 17.67 -5.26 1.64
CA LYS A 95 17.08 -3.92 1.76
C LYS A 95 15.98 -3.97 2.81
N TYR A 96 16.25 -3.43 4.00
CA TYR A 96 15.42 -3.69 5.18
C TYR A 96 14.26 -2.69 5.33
N GLU A 97 13.19 -2.90 4.55
CA GLU A 97 11.94 -2.15 4.65
C GLU A 97 11.16 -2.37 5.96
N GLY A 98 11.56 -3.38 6.74
CA GLY A 98 10.99 -3.66 8.06
C GLY A 98 11.34 -2.62 9.13
N ILE A 99 12.32 -1.74 8.87
CA ILE A 99 12.72 -0.67 9.80
C ILE A 99 11.67 0.44 9.92
N LEU A 100 10.81 0.59 8.90
CA LEU A 100 9.77 1.60 8.90
C LEU A 100 8.82 1.37 10.08
N PRO A 101 8.18 2.41 10.64
CA PRO A 101 7.41 2.30 11.90
C PRO A 101 6.19 1.37 11.80
N THR A 102 5.75 1.04 10.59
CA THR A 102 4.68 0.08 10.32
C THR A 102 5.19 -1.34 10.06
N GLY A 103 6.51 -1.55 10.09
CA GLY A 103 7.18 -2.83 9.90
C GLY A 103 7.14 -3.36 8.47
N SER A 104 6.86 -2.53 7.47
CA SER A 104 6.86 -2.95 6.06
C SER A 104 6.91 -1.79 5.06
N HIS A 105 7.22 -2.13 3.80
CA HIS A 105 7.18 -1.25 2.62
C HIS A 105 5.83 -0.59 2.34
N LYS A 106 4.74 -1.01 2.98
CA LYS A 106 3.38 -0.52 2.65
C LYS A 106 3.19 0.96 2.93
N LEU A 107 3.98 1.53 3.84
CA LEU A 107 3.95 2.98 4.10
C LEU A 107 4.36 3.79 2.87
N ASN A 108 5.18 3.22 1.97
CA ASN A 108 5.66 3.90 0.77
C ASN A 108 4.50 4.33 -0.14
N THR A 109 3.47 3.50 -0.31
CA THR A 109 2.28 3.88 -1.10
C THR A 109 1.15 4.49 -0.25
N ALA A 110 1.07 4.18 1.05
CA ALA A 110 0.06 4.78 1.93
C ALA A 110 0.21 6.30 2.03
N VAL A 111 1.46 6.78 2.20
CA VAL A 111 1.75 8.22 2.33
C VAL A 111 1.28 9.04 1.13
N PRO A 112 1.69 8.76 -0.12
CA PRO A 112 1.24 9.54 -1.28
C PRO A 112 -0.27 9.45 -1.49
N GLN A 113 -0.88 8.26 -1.33
CA GLN A 113 -2.34 8.12 -1.50
C GLN A 113 -3.14 8.94 -0.48
N VAL A 114 -2.75 8.92 0.80
CA VAL A 114 -3.38 9.74 1.83
C VAL A 114 -3.12 11.23 1.58
N TYR A 115 -1.92 11.59 1.12
CA TYR A 115 -1.60 12.98 0.75
C TYR A 115 -2.46 13.47 -0.42
N TYR A 116 -2.67 12.64 -1.45
CA TYR A 116 -3.54 12.98 -2.57
C TYR A 116 -5.01 13.07 -2.16
N ALA A 117 -5.48 12.18 -1.27
CA ALA A 117 -6.82 12.32 -0.69
C ALA A 117 -6.98 13.65 0.06
N LEU A 118 -5.95 14.09 0.80
CA LEU A 118 -5.95 15.40 1.47
C LEU A 118 -6.03 16.55 0.46
N LEU A 119 -5.29 16.48 -0.66
CA LEU A 119 -5.34 17.51 -1.70
C LEU A 119 -6.71 17.59 -2.37
N ASP A 120 -7.41 16.46 -2.51
CA ASP A 120 -8.79 16.40 -3.00
C ASP A 120 -9.83 16.94 -2.00
N GLY A 121 -9.39 17.40 -0.82
CA GLY A 121 -10.28 17.89 0.24
C GLY A 121 -11.01 16.78 0.99
N ALA A 122 -10.50 15.53 0.94
CA ALA A 122 -11.03 14.47 1.78
C ALA A 122 -10.79 14.79 3.26
N GLU A 123 -11.68 14.30 4.12
CA GLU A 123 -11.53 14.37 5.58
C GLU A 123 -11.25 13.00 6.21
N GLU A 124 -11.44 11.95 5.43
CA GLU A 124 -11.31 10.56 5.86
C GLU A 124 -10.90 9.69 4.68
N VAL A 125 -9.96 8.78 4.93
CA VAL A 125 -9.65 7.67 4.02
C VAL A 125 -10.23 6.38 4.57
N ALA A 126 -10.68 5.49 3.68
CA ALA A 126 -11.10 4.15 4.05
C ALA A 126 -10.37 3.08 3.25
N THR A 127 -10.18 1.91 3.86
CA THR A 127 -9.47 0.80 3.22
C THR A 127 -9.82 -0.54 3.85
N GLU A 128 -9.42 -1.62 3.20
CA GLU A 128 -9.48 -2.97 3.71
C GLU A 128 -8.17 -3.38 4.41
N THR A 129 -8.21 -4.45 5.21
CA THR A 129 -6.98 -5.19 5.52
C THR A 129 -7.24 -6.64 5.90
N GLY A 130 -6.35 -7.53 5.47
CA GLY A 130 -6.33 -8.92 5.95
C GLY A 130 -5.54 -9.01 7.26
N ALA A 131 -4.24 -9.30 7.14
CA ALA A 131 -3.37 -9.48 8.29
C ALA A 131 -3.15 -8.22 9.14
N GLY A 132 -3.42 -7.03 8.61
CA GLY A 132 -3.26 -5.74 9.31
C GLY A 132 -2.10 -4.87 8.84
N GLN A 133 -1.19 -5.36 7.99
CA GLN A 133 -0.02 -4.57 7.56
C GLN A 133 -0.43 -3.34 6.73
N TRP A 134 -1.39 -3.51 5.82
CA TRP A 134 -1.88 -2.41 4.99
C TRP A 134 -2.69 -1.39 5.81
N GLY A 135 -3.63 -1.87 6.63
CA GLY A 135 -4.40 -1.00 7.50
C GLY A 135 -3.52 -0.20 8.47
N LEU A 136 -2.45 -0.81 8.99
CA LEU A 136 -1.48 -0.11 9.84
C LEU A 136 -0.71 0.98 9.08
N ALA A 137 -0.30 0.72 7.84
CA ALA A 137 0.34 1.71 6.99
C ALA A 137 -0.56 2.91 6.69
N VAL A 138 -1.83 2.66 6.34
CA VAL A 138 -2.83 3.72 6.10
C VAL A 138 -3.13 4.50 7.36
N SER A 139 -3.30 3.83 8.50
CA SER A 139 -3.55 4.47 9.80
C SER A 139 -2.39 5.40 10.18
N MET A 140 -1.15 4.95 9.98
CA MET A 140 0.05 5.78 10.24
C MET A 140 0.12 6.98 9.28
N ALA A 141 -0.07 6.76 7.99
CA ALA A 141 -0.04 7.84 7.00
C ALA A 141 -1.12 8.90 7.28
N ALA A 142 -2.34 8.47 7.61
CA ALA A 142 -3.45 9.34 7.98
C ALA A 142 -3.12 10.17 9.23
N ALA A 143 -2.58 9.52 10.28
CA ALA A 143 -2.15 10.22 11.49
C ALA A 143 -1.04 11.26 11.22
N MET A 144 -0.06 10.95 10.36
CA MET A 144 1.02 11.87 10.01
C MET A 144 0.55 13.06 9.15
N LEU A 145 -0.54 12.90 8.40
CA LEU A 145 -1.05 13.90 7.46
C LEU A 145 -2.30 14.64 7.97
N GLY A 146 -2.85 14.24 9.13
CA GLY A 146 -4.02 14.88 9.74
C GLY A 146 -5.36 14.45 9.15
N LEU A 147 -5.46 13.24 8.61
CA LEU A 147 -6.69 12.64 8.08
C LEU A 147 -7.24 11.58 9.03
N ARG A 148 -8.56 11.36 9.01
CA ARG A 148 -9.16 10.19 9.66
C ARG A 148 -8.93 8.94 8.81
N ALA A 149 -8.82 7.78 9.45
CA ALA A 149 -8.73 6.49 8.77
C ALA A 149 -9.79 5.51 9.28
N THR A 150 -10.49 4.85 8.36
CA THR A 150 -11.38 3.73 8.65
C THR A 150 -10.88 2.47 7.95
N VAL A 151 -10.70 1.39 8.70
CA VAL A 151 -10.13 0.13 8.23
C VAL A 151 -11.13 -1.02 8.42
N PHE A 152 -11.50 -1.68 7.33
CA PHE A 152 -12.28 -2.91 7.34
C PHE A 152 -11.34 -4.11 7.40
N MET A 153 -11.16 -4.70 8.58
CA MET A 153 -10.25 -5.81 8.81
C MET A 153 -10.99 -7.15 8.76
N THR A 154 -10.50 -8.15 8.02
CA THR A 154 -11.19 -9.47 7.97
C THR A 154 -11.42 -10.03 9.36
N ARG A 155 -12.65 -10.45 9.67
CA ARG A 155 -13.09 -10.79 11.04
C ARG A 155 -12.16 -11.80 11.72
N SER A 156 -11.80 -12.87 11.03
CA SER A 156 -10.84 -13.87 11.54
C SER A 156 -9.48 -13.27 11.92
N SER A 157 -8.97 -12.31 11.15
CA SER A 157 -7.73 -11.60 11.47
C SER A 157 -7.93 -10.57 12.57
N TYR A 158 -9.07 -9.87 12.59
CA TYR A 158 -9.44 -8.91 13.63
C TYR A 158 -9.43 -9.54 15.02
N GLU A 159 -9.95 -10.77 15.13
CA GLU A 159 -10.04 -11.51 16.40
C GLU A 159 -8.68 -12.09 16.83
N LYS A 160 -7.91 -12.63 15.88
CA LYS A 160 -6.65 -13.34 16.16
C LYS A 160 -5.43 -12.41 16.24
N LYS A 161 -5.38 -11.35 15.45
CA LYS A 161 -4.21 -10.46 15.28
C LYS A 161 -4.41 -9.13 16.03
N LYS A 162 -4.85 -9.23 17.28
CA LYS A 162 -5.16 -8.09 18.17
C LYS A 162 -4.06 -7.00 18.22
N PRO A 163 -2.74 -7.32 18.26
CA PRO A 163 -1.71 -6.29 18.34
C PRO A 163 -1.75 -5.28 17.18
N ARG A 164 -2.01 -5.75 15.93
CA ARG A 164 -2.10 -4.84 14.77
C ARG A 164 -3.37 -4.01 14.79
N ARG A 165 -4.49 -4.59 15.22
CA ARG A 165 -5.74 -3.86 15.44
C ARG A 165 -5.53 -2.73 16.46
N ILE A 166 -4.94 -3.06 17.61
CA ILE A 166 -4.67 -2.09 18.68
C ILE A 166 -3.72 -1.00 18.18
N ALA A 167 -2.66 -1.34 17.43
CA ALA A 167 -1.76 -0.36 16.85
C ALA A 167 -2.49 0.63 15.91
N MET A 168 -3.39 0.14 15.05
CA MET A 168 -4.23 1.00 14.21
C MET A 168 -5.12 1.94 15.06
N GLN A 169 -5.73 1.42 16.12
CA GLN A 169 -6.60 2.20 17.02
C GLN A 169 -5.82 3.26 17.81
N VAL A 170 -4.60 2.95 18.25
CA VAL A 170 -3.70 3.91 18.93
C VAL A 170 -3.32 5.06 18.00
N LEU A 171 -3.20 4.80 16.70
CA LEU A 171 -2.99 5.83 15.67
C LEU A 171 -4.26 6.62 15.32
N GLY A 172 -5.38 6.36 16.00
CA GLY A 172 -6.65 7.07 15.81
C GLY A 172 -7.54 6.50 14.71
N ALA A 173 -7.21 5.34 14.14
CA ALA A 173 -8.05 4.71 13.12
C ALA A 173 -9.25 3.97 13.73
N THR A 174 -10.40 4.08 13.06
CA THR A 174 -11.56 3.23 13.34
C THR A 174 -11.36 1.89 12.64
N VAL A 175 -11.46 0.77 13.36
CA VAL A 175 -11.27 -0.57 12.79
C VAL A 175 -12.52 -1.40 12.96
N TYR A 176 -13.19 -1.72 11.86
CA TYR A 176 -14.35 -2.61 11.83
C TYR A 176 -13.95 -4.05 11.47
N PRO A 177 -14.48 -5.08 12.16
CA PRO A 177 -14.41 -6.44 11.66
C PRO A 177 -15.31 -6.59 10.43
N SER A 178 -14.77 -7.08 9.32
CA SER A 178 -15.50 -7.41 8.09
C SER A 178 -15.86 -8.91 8.06
N PRO A 179 -17.14 -9.29 7.90
CA PRO A 179 -18.29 -8.41 7.63
C PRO A 179 -18.71 -7.59 8.85
N SER A 180 -19.04 -6.31 8.62
CA SER A 180 -19.47 -5.37 9.64
C SER A 180 -20.99 -5.15 9.63
N THR A 181 -21.51 -4.42 10.62
CA THR A 181 -22.92 -3.97 10.62
C THR A 181 -23.09 -2.57 10.04
N VAL A 182 -21.99 -1.89 9.68
CA VAL A 182 -22.01 -0.48 9.26
C VAL A 182 -22.24 -0.30 7.75
N THR A 183 -22.16 -1.37 6.96
CA THR A 183 -22.46 -1.38 5.52
C THR A 183 -23.56 -2.40 5.20
N GLU A 184 -24.26 -2.24 4.08
CA GLU A 184 -25.25 -3.21 3.63
C GLU A 184 -24.60 -4.52 3.17
N ALA A 185 -23.44 -4.47 2.50
CA ALA A 185 -22.69 -5.68 2.15
C ALA A 185 -22.34 -6.52 3.39
N GLY A 186 -21.89 -5.85 4.46
CA GLY A 186 -21.60 -6.49 5.75
C GLY A 186 -22.85 -7.06 6.42
N ARG A 187 -23.93 -6.27 6.52
CA ARG A 187 -25.22 -6.72 7.09
C ARG A 187 -25.78 -7.92 6.34
N ARG A 188 -25.76 -7.92 5.01
CA ARG A 188 -26.21 -9.04 4.18
C ARG A 188 -25.39 -10.30 4.47
N ALA A 189 -24.07 -10.21 4.46
CA ALA A 189 -23.21 -11.36 4.75
C ALA A 189 -23.43 -11.94 6.16
N LEU A 190 -23.73 -11.09 7.15
CA LEU A 190 -24.07 -11.53 8.51
C LEU A 190 -25.45 -12.16 8.61
N ARG A 191 -26.45 -11.70 7.85
CA ARG A 191 -27.77 -12.35 7.77
C ARG A 191 -27.68 -13.74 7.17
N GLU A 192 -26.88 -13.89 6.10
CA GLU A 192 -26.64 -15.18 5.44
C GLU A 192 -25.82 -16.13 6.33
N ARG A 193 -24.83 -15.59 7.05
CA ARG A 193 -23.97 -16.35 7.96
C ARG A 193 -23.54 -15.50 9.15
N PRO A 194 -24.21 -15.59 10.32
CA PRO A 194 -23.88 -14.77 11.50
C PRO A 194 -22.42 -14.90 11.99
N GLY A 195 -21.81 -16.08 11.80
CA GLY A 195 -20.40 -16.36 12.13
C GLY A 195 -19.43 -16.24 10.95
N HIS A 196 -19.71 -15.40 9.95
CA HIS A 196 -18.90 -15.31 8.74
C HIS A 196 -17.46 -14.85 9.06
N PRO A 197 -16.40 -15.61 8.71
CA PRO A 197 -15.02 -15.32 9.13
C PRO A 197 -14.37 -14.12 8.41
N GLY A 198 -15.06 -13.57 7.42
CA GLY A 198 -14.60 -12.49 6.55
C GLY A 198 -13.71 -12.97 5.43
N SER A 199 -13.60 -12.15 4.39
CA SER A 199 -12.67 -12.32 3.29
C SER A 199 -12.12 -10.94 2.90
N LEU A 200 -10.96 -10.92 2.23
CA LEU A 200 -10.41 -9.64 1.76
C LEU A 200 -11.33 -8.97 0.75
N GLY A 201 -11.94 -9.75 -0.16
CA GLY A 201 -12.90 -9.23 -1.13
C GLY A 201 -14.11 -8.55 -0.48
N LEU A 202 -14.68 -9.16 0.57
CA LEU A 202 -15.79 -8.56 1.30
C LEU A 202 -15.37 -7.26 2.01
N ALA A 203 -14.18 -7.24 2.61
CA ALA A 203 -13.65 -6.04 3.24
C ALA A 203 -13.41 -4.89 2.24
N ILE A 204 -12.98 -5.21 1.01
CA ILE A 204 -12.88 -4.24 -0.10
C ILE A 204 -14.28 -3.71 -0.43
N THR A 205 -15.26 -4.59 -0.61
CA THR A 205 -16.65 -4.19 -0.91
C THR A 205 -17.20 -3.23 0.15
N GLU A 206 -17.01 -3.55 1.43
CA GLU A 206 -17.46 -2.69 2.53
C GLU A 206 -16.72 -1.35 2.56
N ALA A 207 -15.40 -1.33 2.33
CA ALA A 207 -14.63 -0.09 2.28
C ALA A 207 -15.10 0.83 1.14
N ILE A 208 -15.39 0.26 -0.02
CA ILE A 208 -15.93 1.01 -1.17
C ILE A 208 -17.33 1.53 -0.86
N GLU A 209 -18.23 0.69 -0.33
CA GLU A 209 -19.58 1.09 0.04
C GLU A 209 -19.57 2.25 1.05
N TYR A 210 -18.73 2.15 2.09
CA TYR A 210 -18.55 3.19 3.11
C TYR A 210 -18.03 4.52 2.54
N VAL A 211 -17.15 4.47 1.53
CA VAL A 211 -16.66 5.68 0.83
C VAL A 211 -17.76 6.31 0.00
N LEU A 212 -18.58 5.51 -0.70
CA LEU A 212 -19.62 6.01 -1.59
C LEU A 212 -20.73 6.80 -0.86
N GLU A 213 -20.94 6.53 0.42
CA GLU A 213 -21.91 7.24 1.27
C GLU A 213 -21.53 8.68 1.60
N ASN A 214 -20.26 9.08 1.45
CA ASN A 214 -19.82 10.44 1.75
C ASN A 214 -18.78 10.95 0.73
N PRO A 215 -19.07 12.04 0.00
CA PRO A 215 -18.17 12.57 -1.03
C PRO A 215 -16.84 13.10 -0.51
N ARG A 216 -16.70 13.31 0.81
CA ARG A 216 -15.43 13.70 1.48
C ARG A 216 -14.61 12.50 1.95
N ARG A 217 -14.98 11.28 1.56
CA ARG A 217 -14.18 10.07 1.78
C ARG A 217 -13.46 9.66 0.51
N ARG A 218 -12.29 9.05 0.67
CA ARG A 218 -11.56 8.40 -0.43
C ARG A 218 -11.14 6.99 -0.05
N TYR A 219 -11.22 6.07 -1.00
CA TYR A 219 -10.67 4.74 -0.88
C TYR A 219 -9.18 4.78 -1.21
N VAL A 220 -8.35 4.07 -0.44
CA VAL A 220 -6.92 3.90 -0.73
C VAL A 220 -6.62 2.41 -0.90
N ALA A 221 -5.82 2.07 -1.90
CA ALA A 221 -5.56 0.70 -2.33
C ALA A 221 -4.15 0.23 -1.96
N GLY A 222 -4.04 -0.97 -1.40
CA GLY A 222 -2.78 -1.46 -0.81
C GLY A 222 -1.87 -2.27 -1.74
N SER A 223 -2.32 -2.61 -2.95
CA SER A 223 -1.59 -3.48 -3.87
C SER A 223 -2.12 -3.38 -5.31
N VAL A 224 -1.39 -4.01 -6.24
CA VAL A 224 -1.72 -4.35 -7.64
C VAL A 224 -1.91 -3.21 -8.65
N LEU A 225 -2.28 -2.00 -8.23
CA LEU A 225 -2.36 -0.83 -9.12
C LEU A 225 -0.97 -0.35 -9.57
N GLU A 226 -0.88 0.27 -10.75
CA GLU A 226 0.39 0.74 -11.32
C GLU A 226 1.03 1.83 -10.45
N SER A 227 0.22 2.75 -9.94
CA SER A 227 0.66 3.78 -8.98
C SER A 227 1.24 3.15 -7.71
N VAL A 228 0.67 2.05 -7.22
CA VAL A 228 1.18 1.34 -6.04
C VAL A 228 2.58 0.79 -6.31
N VAL A 229 2.83 0.24 -7.50
CA VAL A 229 4.16 -0.22 -7.91
C VAL A 229 5.12 0.96 -8.04
N THR A 230 4.69 2.02 -8.71
CA THR A 230 5.47 3.25 -8.90
C THR A 230 5.92 3.84 -7.56
N HIS A 231 5.02 3.98 -6.59
CA HIS A 231 5.36 4.49 -5.25
C HIS A 231 6.39 3.63 -4.52
N GLN A 232 6.44 2.32 -4.80
CA GLN A 232 7.40 1.42 -4.18
C GLN A 232 8.81 1.54 -4.78
N THR A 233 8.99 2.14 -5.96
CA THR A 233 10.32 2.29 -6.60
C THR A 233 11.33 3.12 -5.80
N VAL A 234 10.85 3.82 -4.76
CA VAL A 234 11.72 4.41 -3.74
C VAL A 234 12.66 3.38 -3.10
N ILE A 235 12.28 2.10 -3.06
CA ILE A 235 13.09 0.98 -2.56
C ILE A 235 14.29 0.76 -3.48
N GLY A 236 14.04 0.46 -4.75
CA GLY A 236 15.06 0.19 -5.76
C GLY A 236 15.96 1.39 -6.02
N GLN A 237 15.42 2.61 -6.05
CA GLN A 237 16.21 3.83 -6.27
C GLN A 237 17.17 4.13 -5.11
N GLU A 238 16.78 3.83 -3.87
CA GLU A 238 17.70 3.89 -2.74
C GLU A 238 18.71 2.74 -2.77
N LEU A 239 18.25 1.53 -3.12
CA LEU A 239 19.13 0.36 -3.26
C LEU A 239 20.27 0.61 -4.25
N LEU A 240 19.97 1.17 -5.44
CA LEU A 240 20.97 1.52 -6.46
C LEU A 240 22.05 2.48 -5.95
N GLN A 241 21.73 3.36 -4.99
CA GLN A 241 22.70 4.27 -4.38
C GLN A 241 23.46 3.64 -3.20
N GLN A 242 22.96 2.55 -2.65
CA GLN A 242 23.52 1.87 -1.48
C GLN A 242 24.36 0.64 -1.84
N LEU A 243 24.10 0.04 -3.00
CA LEU A 243 24.80 -1.14 -3.48
C LEU A 243 26.31 -0.85 -3.65
N PRO A 244 27.19 -1.71 -3.11
CA PRO A 244 28.63 -1.57 -3.34
C PRO A 244 29.03 -1.97 -4.76
N GLU A 245 28.24 -2.83 -5.40
CA GLU A 245 28.43 -3.32 -6.78
C GLU A 245 27.11 -3.88 -7.32
N GLU A 246 27.07 -4.19 -8.61
CA GLU A 246 25.91 -4.78 -9.26
C GLU A 246 25.63 -6.20 -8.74
N PRO A 247 24.40 -6.52 -8.30
CA PRO A 247 24.07 -7.84 -7.78
C PRO A 247 23.91 -8.87 -8.89
N ASP A 248 24.47 -10.06 -8.70
CA ASP A 248 24.24 -11.20 -9.62
C ASP A 248 22.78 -11.68 -9.58
N TYR A 249 22.13 -11.56 -8.41
CA TYR A 249 20.76 -12.01 -8.18
C TYR A 249 19.98 -11.01 -7.32
N MET A 250 18.74 -10.75 -7.70
CA MET A 250 17.75 -10.04 -6.90
C MET A 250 16.57 -10.95 -6.60
N ILE A 251 16.18 -11.03 -5.32
CA ILE A 251 15.12 -11.92 -4.86
C ILE A 251 14.19 -11.11 -3.95
N ALA A 252 12.88 -11.25 -4.18
CA ALA A 252 11.85 -10.65 -3.35
C ALA A 252 10.64 -11.58 -3.24
N CYS A 253 9.85 -11.42 -2.18
CA CYS A 253 8.62 -12.21 -2.01
C CYS A 253 7.46 -11.59 -2.83
N VAL A 254 6.56 -12.44 -3.32
CA VAL A 254 5.44 -11.99 -4.15
C VAL A 254 4.12 -12.26 -3.44
N GLY A 255 3.58 -11.21 -2.82
CA GLY A 255 2.16 -11.13 -2.49
C GLY A 255 1.37 -10.68 -3.72
N GLY A 256 1.04 -9.40 -3.80
CA GLY A 256 0.57 -8.76 -5.03
C GLY A 256 1.68 -8.11 -5.86
N GLY A 257 2.95 -8.43 -5.60
CA GLY A 257 4.11 -8.02 -6.41
C GLY A 257 4.72 -6.63 -6.15
N SER A 258 4.04 -5.72 -5.46
CA SER A 258 4.50 -4.31 -5.37
C SER A 258 5.89 -4.11 -4.75
N ASN A 259 6.27 -4.89 -3.74
CA ASN A 259 7.61 -4.84 -3.13
C ASN A 259 8.72 -5.47 -3.98
N MET A 260 8.38 -6.35 -4.91
CA MET A 260 9.35 -6.95 -5.83
C MET A 260 9.62 -6.00 -7.00
N ALA A 261 8.57 -5.32 -7.46
CA ALA A 261 8.66 -4.38 -8.57
C ALA A 261 9.24 -3.02 -8.17
N GLY A 262 9.05 -2.61 -6.91
CA GLY A 262 9.65 -1.39 -6.34
C GLY A 262 11.08 -1.58 -5.88
#